data_AF-A0AA88YSP3-F1
#
_entry.id   AF-A0AA88YSP3-F1
#
_cell.length_a   1.000
_cell.length_b   1.000
_cell.length_c   1.000
_cell.angle_alpha   90.00
_cell.angle_beta   90.00
_cell.angle_gamma   90.00
#
_symmetry.space_group_name_H-M   'P 1'
#
loop_
_entity.id
_entity.type
_entity.pdbx_description
1 polymer ?
#
loop_
_entity_poly.entity_id
_entity_poly.type
_entity_poly.pdbx_seq_one_letter_code
_entity_poly.pdbx_strand_id
1 'polypeptide(L)'
;MTHGMEKKTLRWKFVESVEPPRLVQARTMEAILKKNYYAQVTVRFHTKQIMALYDQFGRLMYGSNSIVKNILEYIVFEKHISNVYGNWRIHSKIVPDWMPEGDPIVKTFILDRPEKPPEKEEEEVLSQEAKEDENEAKGKDQPIAA
;
A
#
# COMPACT_ATOMS: atom_id res chain seq x y z
N MET A 1 -7.83 4.05 11.00
CA MET A 1 -8.78 3.10 10.38
C MET A 1 -10.07 3.77 9.90
N THR A 2 -10.58 4.82 10.54
CA THR A 2 -11.87 5.44 10.18
C THR A 2 -11.79 6.44 9.02
N HIS A 3 -10.63 7.06 8.80
CA HIS A 3 -10.44 8.02 7.72
C HIS A 3 -10.68 7.37 6.34
N GLY A 4 -11.46 8.04 5.48
CA GLY A 4 -11.82 7.54 4.15
C GLY A 4 -12.97 6.52 4.12
N MET A 5 -13.51 6.13 5.28
CA MET A 5 -14.65 5.20 5.40
C MET A 5 -15.99 5.88 5.70
N GLU A 6 -16.00 7.20 5.94
CA GLU A 6 -17.17 7.94 6.45
C GLU A 6 -18.43 7.83 5.56
N LYS A 7 -18.25 7.78 4.24
CA LYS A 7 -19.34 7.65 3.25
C LYS A 7 -19.42 6.27 2.62
N LYS A 8 -18.81 5.25 3.24
CA LYS A 8 -18.68 3.90 2.70
C LYS A 8 -19.22 2.89 3.72
N THR A 9 -19.78 1.79 3.22
CA THR A 9 -20.22 0.69 4.10
C THR A 9 -19.26 -0.48 3.98
N LEU A 10 -18.64 -0.87 5.10
CA LEU A 10 -17.83 -2.06 5.19
C LEU A 10 -18.64 -3.22 5.75
N ARG A 11 -18.69 -4.32 5.01
CA ARG A 11 -19.14 -5.61 5.55
C ARG A 11 -17.93 -6.50 5.70
N TRP A 12 -17.61 -6.83 6.95
CA TRP A 12 -16.53 -7.73 7.30
C TRP A 12 -17.07 -8.87 8.14
N LYS A 13 -16.64 -10.09 7.84
CA LYS A 13 -17.00 -11.28 8.60
C LYS A 13 -15.77 -12.16 8.82
N PHE A 14 -15.54 -12.49 10.07
CA PHE A 14 -14.61 -13.56 10.46
C PHE A 14 -15.26 -14.92 10.18
N VAL A 15 -14.55 -15.79 9.46
CA VAL A 15 -15.04 -17.14 9.16
C VAL A 15 -14.40 -18.14 10.12
N GLU A 16 -13.08 -18.30 10.04
CA GLU A 16 -12.32 -19.23 10.87
C GLU A 16 -10.85 -18.84 10.97
N SER A 17 -10.14 -19.41 11.94
CA SER A 17 -8.68 -19.31 12.02
C SER A 17 -8.09 -20.50 11.30
N VAL A 18 -7.24 -20.27 10.31
CA VAL A 18 -6.53 -21.35 9.60
C VAL A 18 -5.42 -21.89 10.50
N GLU A 19 -4.65 -20.98 11.09
CA GLU A 19 -3.65 -21.29 12.12
C GLU A 19 -3.99 -20.51 13.39
N PRO A 20 -3.63 -21.02 14.58
CA PRO A 20 -3.75 -20.25 15.81
C PRO A 20 -2.81 -19.03 15.77
N PRO A 21 -3.22 -17.88 16.34
CA PRO A 21 -2.37 -16.69 16.39
C PRO A 21 -1.05 -16.97 17.12
N ARG A 22 0.06 -16.54 16.53
CA ARG A 22 1.41 -16.77 17.09
C ARG A 22 2.10 -15.46 17.43
N LEU A 23 2.69 -15.40 18.62
CA LEU A 23 3.58 -14.31 19.02
C LEU A 23 4.82 -14.35 18.14
N VAL A 24 5.10 -13.27 17.43
CA VAL A 24 6.32 -13.14 16.63
C VAL A 24 7.40 -12.46 17.46
N GLN A 25 7.04 -11.36 18.11
CA GLN A 25 7.97 -10.58 18.91
C GLN A 25 7.26 -9.78 20.00
N ALA A 26 7.93 -9.64 21.13
CA ALA A 26 7.59 -8.69 22.18
C ALA A 26 8.75 -7.70 22.35
N ARG A 27 8.43 -6.41 22.45
CA ARG A 27 9.38 -5.32 22.69
C ARG A 27 8.82 -4.40 23.77
N THR A 28 9.72 -3.73 24.48
CA THR A 28 9.36 -2.66 25.42
C THR A 28 10.09 -1.39 24.99
N MET A 29 9.37 -0.27 24.98
CA MET A 29 9.92 1.04 24.65
C MET A 29 9.72 1.97 25.85
N GLU A 30 10.77 2.71 26.20
CA GLU A 30 10.71 3.76 27.20
C GLU A 30 10.49 5.10 26.50
N ALA A 31 9.47 5.85 26.92
CA ALA A 31 9.30 7.22 26.46
C ALA A 31 10.26 8.14 27.23
N ILE A 32 11.11 8.83 26.46
CA ILE A 32 12.29 9.61 26.88
C ILE A 32 12.03 10.55 28.07
N LEU A 33 10.83 11.11 28.22
CA LEU A 33 10.59 12.22 29.15
C LEU A 33 9.82 11.86 30.44
N LYS A 34 9.30 10.63 30.62
CA LYS A 34 8.27 10.39 31.67
C LYS A 34 8.27 9.05 32.45
N LYS A 35 9.30 8.20 32.43
CA LYS A 35 9.22 6.82 33.03
C LYS A 35 7.96 6.06 32.55
N ASN A 36 7.50 6.37 31.34
CA ASN A 36 6.33 5.76 30.72
C ASN A 36 6.84 4.62 29.84
N TYR A 37 6.54 3.39 30.25
CA TYR A 37 6.92 2.19 29.52
C TYR A 37 5.74 1.70 28.70
N TYR A 38 5.99 1.47 27.42
CA TYR A 38 5.04 0.88 26.49
C TYR A 38 5.53 -0.51 26.08
N ALA A 39 4.69 -1.52 26.26
CA ALA A 39 4.91 -2.84 25.69
C ALA A 39 4.26 -2.89 24.32
N GLN A 40 5.00 -3.37 23.32
CA GLN A 40 4.49 -3.68 22.01
C GLN A 40 4.67 -5.17 21.73
N VAL A 41 3.59 -5.79 21.26
CA VAL A 41 3.52 -7.22 20.98
C VAL A 41 3.02 -7.41 19.56
N THR A 42 3.86 -8.01 18.71
CA THR A 42 3.49 -8.35 17.34
C THR A 42 3.00 -9.79 17.27
N VAL A 43 1.77 -9.96 16.79
CA VAL A 43 1.12 -11.27 16.64
C VAL A 43 0.83 -11.51 15.17
N ARG A 44 1.21 -12.70 14.70
CA ARG A 44 0.86 -13.21 13.37
C ARG A 44 -0.52 -13.86 13.44
N PHE A 45 -1.44 -13.38 12.61
CA PHE A 45 -2.75 -13.95 12.39
C PHE A 45 -2.81 -14.59 11.00
N HIS A 46 -3.34 -15.81 10.93
CA HIS A 46 -3.66 -16.46 9.66
C HIS A 46 -5.11 -16.93 9.69
N THR A 47 -5.99 -16.16 9.05
CA THR A 47 -7.43 -16.28 9.21
C THR A 47 -8.15 -16.27 7.87
N LYS A 48 -9.33 -16.89 7.83
CA LYS A 48 -10.26 -16.80 6.72
C LYS A 48 -11.26 -15.69 6.99
N GLN A 49 -11.35 -14.76 6.06
CA GLN A 49 -12.22 -13.59 6.19
C GLN A 49 -13.03 -13.37 4.92
N ILE A 50 -14.18 -12.73 5.07
CA ILE A 50 -14.98 -12.21 3.98
C ILE A 50 -15.03 -10.70 4.16
N MET A 51 -14.77 -9.96 3.08
CA MET A 51 -14.80 -8.50 3.09
C MET A 51 -15.42 -7.95 1.81
N ALA A 52 -16.38 -7.05 1.97
CA ALA A 52 -16.99 -6.29 0.89
C ALA A 52 -17.10 -4.81 1.28
N LEU A 53 -16.62 -3.94 0.42
CA LEU A 53 -16.71 -2.49 0.58
C LEU A 53 -17.72 -1.91 -0.42
N TYR A 54 -18.68 -1.16 0.10
CA TYR A 54 -19.73 -0.52 -0.69
C TYR A 54 -19.57 1.00 -0.70
N ASP A 55 -19.90 1.61 -1.84
CA ASP A 55 -19.98 3.07 -2.02
C ASP A 55 -21.19 3.65 -1.27
N GLN A 56 -21.29 4.97 -1.19
CA GLN A 56 -22.43 5.69 -0.61
C GLN A 56 -23.79 5.31 -1.25
N PHE A 57 -23.76 4.87 -2.50
CA PHE A 57 -24.92 4.42 -3.27
C PHE A 57 -25.17 2.90 -3.17
N GLY A 58 -24.44 2.19 -2.31
CA GLY A 58 -24.59 0.74 -2.13
C GLY A 58 -24.00 -0.12 -3.25
N ARG A 59 -23.24 0.45 -4.19
CA ARG A 59 -22.53 -0.31 -5.24
C ARG A 59 -21.26 -0.95 -4.67
N LEU A 60 -20.95 -2.17 -5.07
CA LEU A 60 -19.73 -2.87 -4.66
C LEU A 60 -18.49 -2.16 -5.26
N MET A 61 -17.54 -1.77 -4.41
CA MET A 61 -16.28 -1.16 -4.83
C MET A 61 -15.10 -2.12 -4.74
N TYR A 62 -15.07 -2.94 -3.70
CA TYR A 62 -13.94 -3.82 -3.42
C TYR A 62 -14.39 -5.11 -2.72
N GLY A 63 -13.71 -6.22 -3.03
CA GLY A 63 -13.94 -7.52 -2.42
C GLY A 63 -15.23 -8.19 -2.88
N SER A 64 -15.73 -9.10 -2.06
CA SER A 64 -16.96 -9.85 -2.33
C SER A 64 -17.58 -10.33 -1.00
N ASN A 65 -18.90 -10.38 -0.94
CA ASN A 65 -19.62 -10.81 0.27
C ASN A 65 -19.75 -12.35 0.39
N SER A 66 -19.38 -13.10 -0.63
CA SER A 66 -19.53 -14.56 -0.66
C SER A 66 -18.20 -15.30 -0.71
N ILE A 67 -17.16 -14.66 -1.27
CA ILE A 67 -15.85 -15.30 -1.46
C ILE A 67 -15.04 -15.15 -0.17
N VAL A 68 -14.63 -16.30 0.37
CA VAL A 68 -13.73 -16.37 1.52
C VAL A 68 -12.30 -16.26 1.03
N LYS A 69 -11.50 -15.40 1.68
CA LYS A 69 -10.07 -15.27 1.40
C LYS A 69 -9.24 -15.58 2.64
N ASN A 70 -8.10 -16.23 2.41
CA ASN A 70 -7.10 -16.45 3.43
C ASN A 70 -6.22 -15.20 3.53
N ILE A 71 -6.08 -14.68 4.73
CA ILE A 71 -5.35 -13.45 5.00
C ILE A 71 -4.31 -13.73 6.07
N LEU A 72 -3.07 -13.32 5.82
CA LEU A 72 -1.94 -13.40 6.75
C LEU A 72 -1.55 -11.98 7.14
N GLU A 73 -1.66 -11.66 8.43
CA GLU A 73 -1.46 -10.31 8.95
C GLU A 73 -0.57 -10.33 10.18
N TYR A 74 0.23 -9.27 10.34
CA TYR A 74 1.02 -9.00 11.52
C TYR A 74 0.44 -7.78 12.22
N ILE A 75 -0.28 -8.03 13.31
CA ILE A 75 -0.94 -6.97 14.09
C ILE A 75 -0.07 -6.66 15.31
N VAL A 76 0.23 -5.39 15.50
CA VAL A 76 0.96 -4.87 16.66
C VAL A 76 -0.06 -4.41 17.68
N PHE A 77 -0.02 -5.02 18.86
CA PHE A 77 -0.72 -4.54 20.04
C PHE A 77 0.21 -3.70 20.89
N GLU A 78 -0.32 -2.67 21.50
CA GLU A 78 0.40 -1.83 22.45
C GLU A 78 -0.36 -1.76 23.77
N LYS A 79 0.40 -1.77 24.86
CA LYS A 79 -0.09 -1.49 26.20
C LYS A 79 0.84 -0.51 26.90
N HIS A 80 0.28 0.56 27.45
CA HIS A 80 0.98 1.43 28.38
C HIS A 80 1.09 0.72 29.73
N ILE A 81 2.26 0.19 30.06
CA ILE A 81 2.49 -0.66 31.25
C ILE A 81 2.58 0.19 32.52
N SER A 82 3.13 1.40 32.43
CA SER A 82 3.23 2.29 33.60
C SER A 82 1.87 2.72 34.14
N ASN A 83 0.80 2.64 33.34
CA ASN A 83 -0.55 2.88 33.80
C ASN A 83 -1.20 1.60 34.33
N VAL A 84 -1.67 1.65 35.58
CA VAL A 84 -2.40 0.55 36.24
C VAL A 84 -3.63 0.12 35.44
N TYR A 85 -4.32 1.07 34.79
CA TYR A 85 -5.51 0.82 33.97
C TYR A 85 -5.20 0.61 32.48
N GLY A 86 -3.94 0.34 32.14
CA GLY A 86 -3.52 0.10 30.77
C GLY A 86 -4.14 -1.17 30.18
N ASN A 87 -4.86 -1.03 29.08
CA ASN A 87 -5.40 -2.15 28.30
C ASN A 87 -4.60 -2.35 27.02
N TRP A 88 -4.54 -3.58 26.53
CA TRP A 88 -4.00 -3.88 25.21
C TRP A 88 -4.90 -3.28 24.14
N ARG A 89 -4.31 -2.52 23.22
CA ARG A 89 -5.00 -1.89 22.09
C ARG A 89 -4.27 -2.23 20.80
N ILE A 90 -5.01 -2.27 19.69
CA ILE A 90 -4.39 -2.37 18.37
C ILE A 90 -3.66 -1.06 18.08
N HIS A 91 -2.38 -1.14 17.76
CA HIS A 91 -1.53 0.01 17.46
C HIS A 91 -1.31 0.16 15.96
N SER A 92 -0.79 -0.87 15.30
CA SER A 92 -0.51 -0.84 13.86
C SER A 92 -0.59 -2.21 13.22
N LYS A 93 -0.56 -2.23 11.88
CA LYS A 93 -0.44 -3.43 11.06
C LYS A 93 0.86 -3.33 10.28
N ILE A 94 1.66 -4.39 10.29
CA ILE A 94 2.88 -4.49 9.50
C ILE A 94 2.52 -5.13 8.15
N VAL A 95 2.95 -4.49 7.06
CA VAL A 95 2.85 -5.01 5.68
C VAL A 95 4.27 -5.35 5.23
N PRO A 96 4.64 -6.64 5.14
CA PRO A 96 5.95 -7.04 4.66
C PRO A 96 6.12 -6.74 3.16
N ASP A 97 7.33 -6.39 2.75
CA ASP A 97 7.64 -6.06 1.34
C ASP A 97 7.42 -7.25 0.38
N TRP A 98 7.57 -8.48 0.87
CA TRP A 98 7.35 -9.70 0.09
C TRP A 98 5.88 -10.12 -0.03
N MET A 99 4.98 -9.46 0.71
CA MET A 99 3.56 -9.79 0.69
C MET A 99 2.98 -9.37 -0.66
N PRO A 100 2.23 -10.24 -1.36
CA PRO A 100 1.61 -9.87 -2.61
C PRO A 100 0.65 -8.69 -2.39
N GLU A 101 0.53 -7.84 -3.41
CA GLU A 101 -0.43 -6.75 -3.39
C GLU A 101 -1.86 -7.27 -3.22
N GLY A 102 -2.72 -6.41 -2.66
CA GLY A 102 -4.14 -6.71 -2.53
C GLY A 102 -4.81 -6.87 -3.89
N ASP A 103 -6.06 -7.33 -3.87
CA ASP A 103 -6.83 -7.42 -5.11
C ASP A 103 -6.98 -6.01 -5.72
N PRO A 104 -7.14 -5.92 -7.05
CA PRO A 104 -7.46 -4.66 -7.68
C PRO A 104 -8.86 -4.17 -7.30
N ILE A 105 -9.04 -2.86 -7.33
CA ILE A 105 -10.34 -2.22 -7.22
C ILE A 105 -11.08 -2.37 -8.57
N VAL A 106 -12.41 -2.48 -8.53
CA VAL A 106 -13.23 -2.69 -9.75
C VAL A 106 -13.19 -1.49 -10.71
N LYS A 107 -12.93 -0.28 -10.20
CA LYS A 107 -12.88 0.97 -10.97
C LYS A 107 -11.49 1.18 -11.59
N THR A 108 -11.47 1.66 -12.83
CA THR A 108 -10.24 2.12 -13.51
C THR A 108 -9.96 3.58 -13.19
N PHE A 109 -8.68 3.94 -13.08
CA PHE A 109 -8.24 5.32 -12.84
C PHE A 109 -7.34 5.79 -13.97
N ILE A 110 -7.41 7.08 -14.29
CA ILE A 110 -6.47 7.75 -15.18
C ILE A 110 -5.42 8.38 -14.27
N LEU A 111 -4.15 8.09 -14.52
CA LEU A 111 -3.05 8.74 -13.83
C LEU A 111 -2.70 10.00 -14.62
N ASP A 112 -3.04 11.17 -14.07
CA ASP A 112 -2.63 12.44 -14.66
C ASP A 112 -1.10 12.49 -14.66
N ARG A 113 -0.51 12.61 -15.84
CA ARG A 113 0.93 12.80 -15.97
C ARG A 113 1.24 14.19 -15.42
N PRO A 114 2.26 14.36 -14.56
CA PRO A 114 2.68 15.69 -14.17
C PRO A 114 2.99 16.49 -15.44
N GLU A 115 2.43 17.70 -15.54
CA GLU A 115 2.78 18.63 -16.61
C GLU A 115 4.30 18.84 -16.56
N LYS A 116 4.98 18.58 -17.68
CA LYS A 116 6.41 18.84 -17.75
C LYS A 116 6.62 20.35 -17.56
N PRO A 117 7.60 20.77 -16.75
CA PRO A 117 7.97 22.19 -16.74
C PRO A 117 8.43 22.58 -18.15
N PRO A 118 8.11 23.80 -18.62
CA PRO A 118 8.31 24.22 -20.02
C PRO A 118 9.75 24.05 -20.50
N GLU A 119 10.73 24.24 -19.61
CA GLU A 119 12.16 24.11 -19.91
C GLU A 119 12.57 22.71 -20.40
N LYS A 120 11.89 21.65 -19.95
CA LYS A 120 12.21 20.26 -20.36
C LYS A 120 11.62 19.87 -21.70
N GLU A 121 10.59 20.58 -22.15
CA GLU A 121 10.02 20.36 -23.48
C GLU A 121 10.94 20.98 -24.54
N GLU A 122 11.51 22.16 -24.27
CA GLU A 122 12.50 22.80 -25.15
C GLU A 122 13.79 21.96 -25.28
N GLU A 123 14.33 21.44 -24.18
CA GLU A 123 15.52 20.57 -24.21
C GLU A 123 15.27 19.24 -24.95
N GLU A 124 14.08 18.63 -24.79
CA GLU A 124 13.74 17.40 -25.49
C GLU A 124 13.56 17.63 -26.99
N VAL A 125 12.92 18.73 -27.41
CA VAL A 125 12.75 19.09 -28.83
C VAL A 125 14.09 19.40 -29.49
N LEU A 126 14.95 20.21 -28.85
CA LEU A 126 16.33 20.48 -29.31
C LEU A 126 17.18 19.21 -29.41
N SER A 127 17.02 18.28 -28.47
CA SER A 127 17.75 17.01 -28.48
C SER A 127 17.23 16.01 -29.52
N GLN A 128 15.97 16.16 -29.96
CA GLN A 128 15.36 15.36 -31.03
C GLN A 128 15.78 15.91 -32.40
N GLU A 129 15.76 17.24 -32.59
CA GLU A 129 16.26 17.91 -33.79
C GLU A 129 17.75 17.65 -34.02
N ALA A 130 18.59 17.74 -32.98
CA ALA A 130 20.02 17.43 -33.09
C ALA A 130 20.33 15.96 -33.46
N LYS A 131 19.46 15.01 -33.09
CA LYS A 131 19.58 13.59 -33.46
C LYS A 131 19.08 13.31 -34.87
N GLU A 132 18.12 14.08 -35.36
CA GLU A 132 17.66 14.02 -36.75
C GLU A 132 18.72 14.60 -37.69
N ASP A 133 19.34 15.74 -37.33
CA ASP A 133 20.44 16.35 -38.09
C ASP A 133 21.69 15.47 -38.16
N GLU A 134 22.08 14.79 -37.06
CA GLU A 134 23.21 13.84 -37.07
C GLU A 134 22.95 12.60 -37.95
N ASN A 135 21.70 12.14 -38.03
CA ASN A 135 21.32 11.02 -38.89
C ASN A 135 21.26 11.43 -40.37
N GLU A 136 20.86 12.67 -40.67
CA GLU A 136 20.86 13.19 -42.04
C GLU A 136 22.28 13.46 -42.56
N ALA A 137 23.20 13.89 -41.69
CA ALA A 137 24.61 14.08 -42.02
C ALA A 137 25.35 12.76 -42.34
N LYS A 138 25.06 11.67 -41.59
CA LYS A 138 25.66 10.34 -41.85
C LYS A 138 25.13 9.66 -43.12
N GLY A 139 23.99 10.08 -43.65
CA GLY A 139 23.41 9.55 -44.88
C GLY A 139 24.04 10.06 -46.18
N LYS A 140 24.81 11.16 -46.14
CA LYS A 140 25.35 11.82 -47.34
C LYS A 140 26.81 11.44 -47.67
N ASP A 141 27.53 10.76 -46.77
CA ASP A 141 28.94 10.37 -46.93
C ASP A 141 29.16 8.87 -47.26
N GLN A 142 28.32 8.27 -48.12
CA GLN A 142 28.68 7.02 -48.79
C GLN A 142 29.14 7.32 -50.23
N PRO A 143 30.43 7.11 -50.58
CA PRO A 143 30.88 7.31 -51.95
C PRO A 143 30.27 6.25 -52.86
N ILE A 144 29.67 6.69 -53.97
CA ILE A 144 29.22 5.83 -55.06
C ILE A 144 30.49 5.24 -55.70
N ALA A 145 30.80 3.99 -55.37
CA ALA A 145 31.85 3.23 -56.05
C ALA A 145 31.38 2.87 -57.47
N ALA A 146 32.10 3.35 -58.48
CA ALA A 146 31.97 2.97 -59.88
C ALA A 146 33.22 2.21 -60.33
#